data_AF-A0A351SW21-F1
#
_entry.id   AF-A0A351SW21-F1
#
_cell.length_a   1.000
_cell.length_b   1.000
_cell.length_c   1.000
_cell.angle_alpha   90.00
_cell.angle_beta   90.00
_cell.angle_gamma   90.00
#
_symmetry.space_group_name_H-M   'P 1'
#
loop_
_entity.id
_entity.type
_entity.pdbx_description
1 polymer ?
#
loop_
_entity_poly.entity_id
_entity_poly.type
_entity_poly.pdbx_seq_one_letter_code
_entity_poly.pdbx_strand_id
1 'polypeptide(L)' 'NVPVAGGQVTMVPKNTVALDGQSAEQILKLTEELEDHDDVQSVSANFDIPDELLEKAS' A
#
# COMPACT_ATOMS: atom_id res chain seq x y z
N ASN A 1 -32.76 9.35 -2.69
CA ASN A 1 -31.58 9.36 -3.58
C ASN A 1 -30.35 9.19 -2.70
N VAL A 2 -29.53 8.15 -2.90
CA VAL A 2 -28.31 7.94 -2.08
C VAL A 2 -27.17 8.68 -2.76
N PRO A 3 -26.54 9.67 -2.10
CA PRO A 3 -25.39 10.37 -2.68
C PRO A 3 -24.20 9.42 -2.76
N VAL A 4 -23.61 9.29 -3.95
CA VAL A 4 -22.40 8.50 -4.17
C VAL A 4 -21.19 9.35 -3.76
N ALA A 5 -20.39 8.86 -2.83
CA ALA A 5 -19.21 9.57 -2.30
C ALA A 5 -17.99 9.54 -3.24
N GLY A 6 -18.00 8.67 -4.26
CA GLY A 6 -16.93 8.52 -5.25
C GLY A 6 -16.89 7.12 -5.86
N GLY A 7 -16.11 6.92 -6.92
CA GLY A 7 -15.89 5.62 -7.54
C GLY A 7 -14.61 5.61 -8.38
N GLN A 8 -13.74 4.64 -8.13
CA GLN A 8 -12.48 4.44 -8.86
C GLN A 8 -12.24 2.95 -9.11
N VAL A 9 -11.56 2.62 -10.21
CA VAL A 9 -11.15 1.24 -10.52
C VAL A 9 -9.81 1.00 -9.83
N THR A 10 -9.77 0.00 -8.94
CA THR A 10 -8.54 -0.38 -8.22
C THR A 10 -8.27 -1.87 -8.38
N MET A 11 -7.04 -2.27 -8.09
CA MET A 11 -6.65 -3.67 -8.00
C MET A 11 -6.84 -4.15 -6.57
N VAL A 12 -7.66 -5.19 -6.39
CA VAL A 12 -7.86 -5.85 -5.09
C VAL A 12 -7.11 -7.19 -5.09
N PRO A 13 -6.12 -7.40 -4.21
CA PRO A 13 -5.38 -8.64 -4.16
C PRO A 13 -6.26 -9.80 -3.67
N LYS A 14 -6.03 -11.01 -4.19
CA LYS A 14 -6.82 -12.21 -3.86
C LYS A 14 -6.37 -12.88 -2.55
N ASN A 15 -5.16 -12.59 -2.11
CA ASN A 15 -4.53 -13.12 -0.90
C ASN A 15 -3.58 -12.05 -0.34
N THR A 16 -3.17 -12.21 0.91
CA THR A 16 -2.18 -11.34 1.54
C THR A 16 -0.92 -12.10 1.92
N VAL A 17 0.20 -11.39 2.05
CA VAL A 17 1.50 -11.92 2.47
C VAL A 17 2.00 -11.10 3.64
N ALA A 18 2.12 -11.74 4.81
CA ALA A 18 2.69 -11.09 5.99
C ALA A 18 4.18 -10.80 5.79
N LEU A 19 4.60 -9.58 6.11
CA LEU A 19 6.00 -9.17 6.08
C LEU A 19 6.60 -9.14 7.48
N ASP A 20 7.90 -9.44 7.56
CA ASP A 20 8.71 -9.20 8.75
C ASP A 20 9.21 -7.74 8.79
N GLY A 21 9.77 -7.32 9.93
CA GLY A 21 10.16 -5.91 10.15
C GLY A 21 11.16 -5.38 9.12
N GLN A 22 12.14 -6.19 8.72
CA GLN A 22 13.16 -5.77 7.76
C GLN A 22 12.58 -5.68 6.34
N SER A 23 11.76 -6.64 5.94
CA SER A 23 11.13 -6.65 4.61
C SER A 23 10.07 -5.57 4.50
N ALA A 24 9.35 -5.26 5.58
CA ALA A 24 8.36 -4.20 5.63
C ALA A 24 8.98 -2.82 5.38
N GLU A 25 10.08 -2.49 6.06
CA GLU A 25 10.79 -1.21 5.87
C GLU A 25 11.27 -1.03 4.41
N GLN A 26 11.84 -2.09 3.82
CA GLN A 26 12.30 -2.05 2.44
C GLN A 26 11.16 -1.85 1.43
N ILE A 27 10.03 -2.53 1.65
CA ILE A 27 8.87 -2.46 0.77
C ILE A 27 8.10 -1.14 0.94
N LEU A 28 8.03 -0.59 2.14
CA LEU A 28 7.45 0.73 2.40
C LEU A 28 8.23 1.80 1.63
N LYS A 29 9.56 1.82 1.77
CA LYS A 29 10.40 2.76 1.03
C LYS A 29 10.26 2.61 -0.49
N LEU A 30 10.20 1.37 -0.99
CA LEU A 30 9.96 1.14 -2.42
C LEU A 30 8.59 1.67 -2.86
N THR A 31 7.57 1.51 -2.02
CA THR A 31 6.21 1.99 -2.31
C THR A 31 6.20 3.51 -2.41
N GLU A 32 6.84 4.21 -1.46
CA GLU A 32 7.00 5.66 -1.48
C GLU A 32 7.73 6.15 -2.74
N GLU A 33 8.87 5.54 -3.08
CA GLU A 33 9.63 5.90 -4.29
C GLU A 33 8.82 5.71 -5.58
N LEU A 34 7.93 4.70 -5.62
CA LEU A 34 7.05 4.47 -6.75
C LEU A 34 5.89 5.47 -6.80
N GLU A 35 5.34 5.88 -5.66
CA GLU A 35 4.26 6.87 -5.59
C GLU A 35 4.74 8.29 -5.95
N ASP A 36 6.00 8.61 -5.66
CA ASP A 36 6.62 9.90 -6.00
C ASP A 36 6.94 10.05 -7.50
N HIS A 37 6.82 8.97 -8.28
CA HIS A 37 7.15 9.00 -9.71
C HIS A 37 5.99 9.54 -10.56
N ASP A 38 6.23 10.61 -11.31
CA ASP A 38 5.21 11.33 -12.10
C ASP A 38 4.38 10.45 -13.06
N ASP A 39 4.98 9.38 -13.60
CA ASP A 39 4.33 8.43 -14.51
C ASP A 39 3.50 7.32 -13.81
N VAL A 40 3.55 7.21 -12.48
CA VAL A 40 2.84 6.18 -11.70
C VAL A 40 1.48 6.71 -11.27
N GLN A 41 0.40 6.02 -11.67
CA GLN A 41 -0.98 6.44 -11.36
C GLN A 41 -1.52 5.87 -10.04
N SER A 42 -1.07 4.66 -9.67
CA SER A 42 -1.46 3.99 -8.43
C SER A 42 -0.52 2.83 -8.15
N VAL A 43 -0.08 2.69 -6.90
CA VAL A 43 0.61 1.49 -6.43
C VAL A 43 -0.41 0.58 -5.74
N SER A 44 -0.27 -0.73 -5.94
CA SER A 44 -1.14 -1.73 -5.29
C SER A 44 -0.30 -2.94 -4.93
N ALA A 45 -0.48 -3.43 -3.72
CA ALA A 45 0.29 -4.54 -3.21
C ALA A 45 -0.57 -5.45 -2.33
N ASN A 46 -0.05 -6.64 -2.08
CA ASN A 46 -0.71 -7.66 -1.28
C ASN A 46 0.01 -7.94 0.04
N PHE A 47 0.92 -7.06 0.47
CA PHE A 47 1.58 -7.21 1.74
C PHE A 47 0.64 -6.87 2.90
N ASP A 48 0.85 -7.55 4.01
CA ASP A 48 0.20 -7.31 5.28
C ASP A 48 1.28 -6.91 6.29
N ILE A 49 1.25 -5.64 6.68
CA ILE A 49 2.24 -5.04 7.59
C ILE A 49 1.50 -4.76 8.91
N PRO A 50 1.93 -5.38 10.02
CA PRO A 50 1.42 -5.07 11.35
C PRO A 50 1.50 -3.58 11.67
N ASP A 51 0.43 -3.01 12.25
CA ASP A 51 0.37 -1.59 12.63
C ASP A 51 1.57 -1.18 13.51
N GLU A 52 2.05 -2.07 14.39
CA GLU A 52 3.23 -1.85 15.24
C GLU A 52 4.53 -1.61 14.48
N LEU A 53 4.64 -2.13 13.25
CA LEU A 53 5.80 -1.90 12.37
C LEU A 53 5.61 -0.63 11.54
N LEU A 54 4.37 -0.32 11.18
CA LEU A 54 3.97 0.88 10.45
C LEU A 54 4.28 2.14 11.28
N GLU A 55 3.96 2.12 12.58
CA GLU A 55 4.27 3.20 13.54
C GLU A 55 5.78 3.39 13.80
N LYS A 56 6.61 2.37 13.53
CA LYS A 56 8.08 2.46 13.69
C LYS A 56 8.79 2.99 12.46
N ALA A 57 8.14 2.90 11.31
CA ALA A 57 8.65 3.41 10.03
C ALA A 57 8.32 4.89 9.81
N SER A 58 7.51 5.51 10.69
CA SER A 58 7.11 6.92 10.64
C SER A 58 8.10 7.88 11.31
#